data_AF-A0A8J2T8L5-F1
#
_entry.id   AF-A0A8J2T8L5-F1
#
_cell.length_a   1.000
_cell.length_b   1.000
_cell.length_c   1.000
_cell.angle_alpha   90.00
_cell.angle_beta   90.00
_cell.angle_gamma   90.00
#
_symmetry.space_group_name_H-M   'P 1'
#
loop_
_entity.id
_entity.type
_entity.pdbx_description
1 polymer ?
#
loop_
_entity_poly.entity_id
_entity_poly.type
_entity_poly.pdbx_seq_one_letter_code
_entity_poly.pdbx_strand_id
1 'polypeptide(L)'
;MLRRRLTTSFFPFVSQRIDIEVRKHPPTCHYISKSAAVPAMKHIVISDFDETITNKDTTCILGQLPYEFEPNLEPKWSHFVNVYWEHYKNFQKEAVNRILPLLSAREVVISDSNFQQLFRSEVEFQMRKRLLELSSTTEIAARNIFKGVKHSQVREFVDLHLQGSSSLLRPGFNEFISLIPRSQFHVVSVNWSSEFIGHVIGERNVDPDCISCNNLISQGDEYTGKFTNALLTGSDKIRVIGDILKKCDKQTEYCTWYIGDSDTDLLGVLYPNLHGVLLLNPHSDSKKFYKITVEMLGLPQQEMESFAHGPEGWHKCYEKEGQKFVYVVKSWHDLQNLFVTIQSS
;
A
#
# COMPACT_ATOMS: atom_id res chain seq x y z
N MET A 1 34.96 -43.20 39.95
CA MET A 1 35.25 -43.63 38.56
C MET A 1 35.52 -42.35 37.76
N LEU A 2 36.79 -41.93 37.55
CA LEU A 2 37.69 -42.31 36.43
C LEU A 2 36.98 -42.22 35.06
N ARG A 3 37.44 -41.52 34.02
CA ARG A 3 38.73 -40.89 33.60
C ARG A 3 38.38 -39.92 32.44
N ARG A 4 38.91 -38.68 32.39
CA ARG A 4 40.15 -38.24 31.68
C ARG A 4 40.13 -38.54 30.16
N ARG A 5 40.54 -37.66 29.22
CA ARG A 5 41.63 -36.66 29.28
C ARG A 5 41.61 -35.74 28.05
N LEU A 6 42.01 -34.49 28.29
CA LEU A 6 42.58 -33.51 27.35
C LEU A 6 43.88 -34.02 26.68
N THR A 7 44.31 -33.42 25.57
CA THR A 7 45.63 -32.72 25.49
C THR A 7 45.87 -31.99 24.15
N THR A 8 46.54 -30.85 24.31
CA THR A 8 47.12 -29.85 23.39
C THR A 8 48.58 -30.16 23.01
N SER A 9 49.08 -29.70 21.85
CA SER A 9 50.44 -29.14 21.56
C SER A 9 50.68 -29.13 20.03
N PHE A 10 51.15 -28.11 19.30
CA PHE A 10 52.29 -27.16 19.31
C PHE A 10 53.63 -27.69 18.71
N PHE A 11 53.96 -27.18 17.49
CA PHE A 11 55.29 -26.90 16.81
C PHE A 11 56.26 -28.04 16.38
N PRO A 12 57.37 -27.80 15.59
CA PRO A 12 57.70 -26.89 14.45
C PRO A 12 58.65 -27.52 13.34
N PHE A 13 59.24 -26.69 12.43
CA PHE A 13 60.46 -26.86 11.54
C PHE A 13 60.34 -27.65 10.20
N VAL A 14 61.10 -27.42 9.10
CA VAL A 14 61.91 -26.32 8.51
C VAL A 14 62.22 -26.70 7.03
N SER A 15 62.31 -25.66 6.17
CA SER A 15 63.06 -25.47 4.89
C SER A 15 63.61 -26.64 4.06
N GLN A 16 63.39 -26.57 2.73
CA GLN A 16 64.43 -26.81 1.71
C GLN A 16 64.24 -25.89 0.48
N ARG A 17 65.35 -25.28 0.04
CA ARG A 17 65.52 -24.32 -1.08
C ARG A 17 65.61 -25.02 -2.43
N ILE A 18 65.20 -24.35 -3.52
CA ILE A 18 65.99 -24.23 -4.77
C ILE A 18 65.70 -22.85 -5.42
N ASP A 19 66.77 -22.08 -5.62
CA ASP A 19 66.86 -20.82 -6.39
C ASP A 19 66.70 -21.08 -7.90
N ILE A 20 66.02 -20.19 -8.67
CA ILE A 20 66.53 -19.68 -9.97
C ILE A 20 65.95 -18.27 -10.26
N GLU A 21 66.87 -17.43 -10.71
CA GLU A 21 66.87 -16.00 -11.05
C GLU A 21 66.02 -15.58 -12.28
N VAL A 22 65.32 -14.45 -12.10
CA VAL A 22 65.06 -13.31 -13.02
C VAL A 22 64.99 -13.57 -14.54
N ARG A 23 63.81 -13.27 -15.13
CA ARG A 23 63.73 -12.55 -16.42
C ARG A 23 62.62 -11.49 -16.43
N LYS A 24 62.97 -10.37 -17.04
CA LYS A 24 62.29 -9.08 -17.12
C LYS A 24 61.17 -9.06 -18.17
N HIS A 25 60.18 -8.21 -17.89
CA HIS A 25 59.21 -7.53 -18.78
C HIS A 25 57.84 -8.17 -19.06
N PRO A 26 56.76 -7.33 -19.13
CA PRO A 26 55.38 -7.77 -18.96
C PRO A 26 54.66 -7.98 -20.31
N PRO A 27 53.50 -8.65 -20.30
CA PRO A 27 52.45 -8.35 -21.25
C PRO A 27 51.23 -7.78 -20.52
N THR A 28 51.01 -6.48 -20.74
CA THR A 28 49.71 -5.86 -21.01
C THR A 28 48.47 -6.69 -20.63
N CYS A 29 47.92 -6.43 -19.45
CA CYS A 29 46.51 -6.68 -19.17
C CYS A 29 45.77 -5.36 -19.44
N HIS A 30 45.20 -5.24 -20.64
CA HIS A 30 44.31 -4.13 -20.96
C HIS A 30 43.05 -4.23 -20.10
N TYR A 31 42.90 -3.26 -19.21
CA TYR A 31 41.61 -2.79 -18.71
C TYR A 31 40.66 -2.52 -19.89
N ILE A 32 39.43 -3.05 -19.79
CA ILE A 32 38.11 -2.56 -20.25
C ILE A 32 37.16 -3.77 -20.00
N SER A 33 36.04 -3.70 -19.31
CA SER A 33 35.16 -2.59 -18.98
C SER A 33 34.66 -2.73 -17.53
N LYS A 34 34.63 -1.61 -16.80
CA LYS A 34 33.57 -1.42 -15.82
C LYS A 34 32.28 -1.47 -16.64
N SER A 35 31.45 -2.50 -16.48
CA SER A 35 30.06 -2.32 -16.87
C SER A 35 29.58 -1.12 -16.05
N ALA A 36 29.09 -0.09 -16.73
CA ALA A 36 28.30 0.90 -16.05
C ALA A 36 27.20 0.10 -15.37
N ALA A 37 27.21 0.05 -14.03
CA ALA A 37 26.11 -0.54 -13.29
C ALA A 37 24.86 0.18 -13.80
N VAL A 38 23.97 -0.57 -14.45
CA VAL A 38 22.65 -0.06 -14.81
C VAL A 38 22.07 0.47 -13.50
N PRO A 39 21.72 1.77 -13.41
CA PRO A 39 21.15 2.31 -12.19
C PRO A 39 19.98 1.42 -11.80
N ALA A 40 19.97 0.90 -10.56
CA ALA A 40 18.83 0.15 -10.06
C ALA A 40 17.57 0.98 -10.32
N MET A 41 16.61 0.40 -11.05
CA MET A 41 15.37 1.06 -11.41
C MET A 41 14.73 1.63 -10.15
N LYS A 42 14.48 2.95 -10.12
CA LYS A 42 13.87 3.59 -8.95
C LYS A 42 12.37 3.32 -8.97
N HIS A 43 11.80 3.04 -7.80
CA HIS A 43 10.37 2.76 -7.66
C HIS A 43 9.68 3.94 -7.00
N ILE A 44 8.50 4.32 -7.50
CA ILE A 44 7.56 5.15 -6.76
C ILE A 44 6.36 4.27 -6.45
N VAL A 45 6.08 4.12 -5.15
CA VAL A 45 5.01 3.26 -4.66
C VAL A 45 3.93 4.12 -4.06
N ILE A 46 2.70 3.97 -4.55
CA ILE A 46 1.50 4.56 -3.98
C ILE A 46 0.68 3.41 -3.40
N SER A 47 0.27 3.50 -2.15
CA SER A 47 -0.46 2.43 -1.48
C SER A 47 -1.69 2.96 -0.76
N ASP A 48 -2.77 2.19 -0.77
CA ASP A 48 -3.78 2.31 0.27
C ASP A 48 -3.20 1.91 1.64
N PHE A 49 -3.90 2.25 2.70
CA PHE A 49 -3.49 1.98 4.07
C PHE A 49 -4.29 0.83 4.70
N ASP A 50 -5.58 1.00 4.88
CA ASP A 50 -6.43 0.04 5.58
C ASP A 50 -6.55 -1.26 4.79
N GLU A 51 -6.34 -2.41 5.45
CA GLU A 51 -6.36 -3.77 4.86
C GLU A 51 -5.32 -4.05 3.73
N THR A 52 -4.65 -3.01 3.24
CA THR A 52 -3.47 -3.09 2.36
C THR A 52 -2.17 -3.09 3.16
N ILE A 53 -1.83 -1.98 3.82
CA ILE A 53 -0.66 -1.86 4.72
C ILE A 53 -1.00 -2.48 6.07
N THR A 54 -2.18 -2.20 6.60
CA THR A 54 -2.65 -2.80 7.84
C THR A 54 -3.32 -4.15 7.57
N ASN A 55 -3.41 -4.99 8.60
CA ASN A 55 -4.06 -6.29 8.55
C ASN A 55 -5.57 -6.25 8.80
N LYS A 56 -6.13 -5.05 9.02
CA LYS A 56 -7.56 -4.81 9.31
C LYS A 56 -7.91 -3.34 9.03
N ASP A 57 -9.19 -3.05 8.84
CA ASP A 57 -9.69 -1.68 8.80
C ASP A 57 -9.46 -0.98 10.15
N THR A 58 -8.76 0.14 10.14
CA THR A 58 -8.41 0.94 11.32
C THR A 58 -9.26 2.20 11.49
N THR A 59 -10.17 2.50 10.56
CA THR A 59 -11.04 3.68 10.66
C THR A 59 -11.94 3.61 11.89
N CYS A 60 -12.55 2.45 12.16
CA CYS A 60 -13.34 2.23 13.37
C CYS A 60 -12.50 2.25 14.65
N ILE A 61 -11.24 1.86 14.56
CA ILE A 61 -10.29 1.85 15.68
C ILE A 61 -9.92 3.28 16.05
N LEU A 62 -9.51 4.08 15.06
CA LEU A 62 -9.27 5.51 15.24
C LEU A 62 -10.53 6.24 15.70
N GLY A 63 -11.72 5.81 15.27
CA GLY A 63 -13.01 6.28 15.77
C GLY A 63 -13.20 6.16 17.28
N GLN A 64 -12.54 5.19 17.94
CA GLN A 64 -12.59 5.05 19.40
C GLN A 64 -11.67 6.00 20.16
N LEU A 65 -10.68 6.59 19.47
CA LEU A 65 -9.61 7.37 20.10
C LEU A 65 -10.14 8.41 21.12
N PRO A 66 -11.15 9.24 20.81
CA PRO A 66 -11.60 10.25 21.76
C PRO A 66 -12.26 9.67 23.01
N TYR A 67 -12.89 8.50 22.90
CA TYR A 67 -13.55 7.84 24.03
C TYR A 67 -12.56 7.19 25.00
N GLU A 68 -11.35 6.88 24.54
CA GLU A 68 -10.29 6.40 25.44
C GLU A 68 -9.89 7.50 26.45
N PHE A 69 -9.79 8.74 25.98
CA PHE A 69 -9.40 9.88 26.81
C PHE A 69 -10.59 10.59 27.46
N GLU A 70 -11.79 10.45 26.91
CA GLU A 70 -13.05 10.94 27.47
C GLU A 70 -14.13 9.84 27.48
N PRO A 71 -14.12 8.90 28.45
CA PRO A 71 -15.05 7.76 28.47
C PRO A 71 -16.55 8.14 28.53
N ASN A 72 -16.82 9.34 29.06
CA ASN A 72 -18.17 9.89 29.19
C ASN A 72 -18.60 10.74 27.97
N LEU A 73 -17.80 10.80 26.90
CA LEU A 73 -18.13 11.51 25.68
C LEU A 73 -19.45 10.98 25.08
N GLU A 74 -20.27 11.92 24.59
CA GLU A 74 -21.56 11.65 23.94
C GLU A 74 -21.65 12.38 22.59
N PRO A 75 -22.34 11.78 21.59
CA PRO A 75 -22.96 10.45 21.63
C PRO A 75 -21.90 9.33 21.60
N LYS A 76 -22.24 8.13 22.09
CA LYS A 76 -21.38 6.94 21.96
C LYS A 76 -21.07 6.59 20.50
N TRP A 77 -19.94 5.92 20.25
CA TRP A 77 -19.49 5.55 18.89
C TRP A 77 -20.57 4.82 18.06
N SER A 78 -21.36 3.96 18.70
CA SER A 78 -22.46 3.22 18.05
C SER A 78 -23.47 4.14 17.34
N HIS A 79 -23.64 5.39 17.79
CA HIS A 79 -24.44 6.40 17.10
C HIS A 79 -23.94 6.62 15.66
N PHE A 80 -22.64 6.85 15.48
CA PHE A 80 -22.07 7.14 14.17
C PHE A 80 -22.10 5.92 13.24
N VAL A 81 -21.88 4.72 13.79
CA VAL A 81 -22.05 3.46 13.06
C VAL A 81 -23.49 3.31 12.56
N ASN A 82 -24.48 3.61 13.40
CA ASN A 82 -25.89 3.54 13.03
C ASN A 82 -26.26 4.56 11.96
N VAL A 83 -25.81 5.81 12.09
CA VAL A 83 -26.00 6.87 11.08
C VAL A 83 -25.45 6.42 9.74
N TYR A 84 -24.20 5.95 9.69
CA TYR A 84 -23.60 5.44 8.46
C TYR A 84 -24.42 4.27 7.86
N TRP A 85 -24.86 3.33 8.70
CA TRP A 85 -25.64 2.17 8.24
C TRP A 85 -27.00 2.56 7.66
N GLU A 86 -27.69 3.55 8.22
CA GLU A 86 -28.94 4.08 7.69
C GLU A 86 -28.73 4.72 6.32
N HIS A 87 -27.70 5.55 6.18
CA HIS A 87 -27.33 6.14 4.89
C HIS A 87 -26.92 5.09 3.87
N TYR A 88 -26.18 4.06 4.29
CA TYR A 88 -25.77 2.96 3.42
C TYR A 88 -26.97 2.18 2.86
N LYS A 89 -27.96 1.86 3.70
CA LYS A 89 -29.20 1.20 3.25
C LYS A 89 -29.95 2.02 2.20
N ASN A 90 -29.97 3.34 2.36
CA ASN A 90 -30.61 4.23 1.38
C ASN A 90 -29.79 4.28 0.09
N PHE A 91 -28.47 4.43 0.20
CA PHE A 91 -27.57 4.39 -0.95
C PHE A 91 -27.71 3.09 -1.76
N GLN A 92 -27.81 1.93 -1.11
CA GLN A 92 -27.98 0.64 -1.80
C GLN A 92 -29.26 0.56 -2.64
N LYS A 93 -30.35 1.20 -2.19
CA LYS A 93 -31.60 1.27 -2.98
C LYS A 93 -31.45 2.14 -4.22
N GLU A 94 -30.57 3.13 -4.17
CA GLU A 94 -30.33 4.10 -5.24
C GLU A 94 -29.17 3.70 -6.18
N ALA A 95 -28.27 2.83 -5.72
CA ALA A 95 -27.05 2.40 -6.41
C ALA A 95 -27.29 1.43 -7.60
N VAL A 96 -28.43 1.55 -8.28
CA VAL A 96 -28.91 0.63 -9.32
C VAL A 96 -28.09 0.69 -10.62
N ASN A 97 -27.26 1.72 -10.81
CA ASN A 97 -26.62 2.03 -12.11
C ASN A 97 -25.10 1.79 -12.17
N ARG A 98 -24.53 0.98 -11.27
CA ARG A 98 -23.11 0.59 -11.39
C ARG A 98 -22.96 -0.48 -12.46
N ILE A 99 -22.13 -0.24 -13.47
CA ILE A 99 -21.87 -1.22 -14.54
C ILE A 99 -20.67 -2.08 -14.16
N LEU A 100 -20.90 -3.39 -13.99
CA LEU A 100 -19.88 -4.39 -13.70
C LEU A 100 -20.02 -5.57 -14.70
N PRO A 101 -18.94 -6.31 -14.98
CA PRO A 101 -17.59 -6.05 -14.50
C PRO A 101 -16.87 -4.94 -15.27
N LEU A 102 -15.88 -4.30 -14.63
CA LEU A 102 -15.16 -3.13 -15.15
C LEU A 102 -14.39 -3.41 -16.46
N LEU A 103 -13.85 -4.62 -16.62
CA LEU A 103 -13.05 -5.02 -17.80
C LEU A 103 -13.82 -5.86 -18.83
N SER A 104 -15.13 -6.06 -18.65
CA SER A 104 -15.99 -6.95 -19.46
C SER A 104 -15.59 -7.07 -20.94
N ALA A 105 -14.95 -8.18 -21.32
CA ALA A 105 -14.55 -8.57 -22.70
C ALA A 105 -13.91 -7.48 -23.56
N ARG A 106 -13.29 -6.46 -22.96
CA ARG A 106 -12.65 -5.35 -23.68
C ARG A 106 -11.20 -5.73 -23.98
N GLU A 107 -10.93 -6.05 -25.24
CA GLU A 107 -9.57 -6.01 -25.81
C GLU A 107 -9.14 -4.54 -26.04
N VAL A 108 -9.23 -3.70 -25.00
CA VAL A 108 -8.90 -2.27 -25.08
C VAL A 108 -7.78 -1.97 -24.11
N VAL A 109 -6.60 -1.65 -24.65
CA VAL A 109 -5.48 -1.19 -23.83
C VAL A 109 -5.89 0.11 -23.10
N ILE A 110 -5.81 0.10 -21.77
CA ILE A 110 -6.10 1.26 -20.94
C ILE A 110 -4.99 2.29 -21.13
N SER A 111 -5.36 3.51 -21.54
CA SER A 111 -4.45 4.64 -21.81
C SER A 111 -4.96 5.92 -21.13
N ASP A 112 -4.10 6.93 -21.03
CA ASP A 112 -4.52 8.25 -20.53
C ASP A 112 -5.69 8.83 -21.34
N SER A 113 -5.69 8.60 -22.65
CA SER A 113 -6.70 9.16 -23.56
C SER A 113 -8.08 8.54 -23.40
N ASN A 114 -8.17 7.28 -22.94
CA ASN A 114 -9.44 6.56 -22.85
C ASN A 114 -9.91 6.26 -21.42
N PHE A 115 -9.06 6.37 -20.40
CA PHE A 115 -9.35 5.98 -19.01
C PHE A 115 -10.67 6.54 -18.48
N GLN A 116 -10.86 7.86 -18.60
CA GLN A 116 -12.07 8.53 -18.12
C GLN A 116 -13.34 8.05 -18.83
N GLN A 117 -13.24 7.76 -20.13
CA GLN A 117 -14.36 7.26 -20.91
C GLN A 117 -14.67 5.79 -20.56
N LEU A 118 -13.63 4.95 -20.46
CA LEU A 118 -13.76 3.51 -20.17
C LEU A 118 -14.41 3.27 -18.82
N PHE A 119 -14.02 4.03 -17.81
CA PHE A 119 -14.44 3.87 -16.42
C PHE A 119 -15.41 4.95 -15.93
N ARG A 120 -16.05 5.68 -16.85
CA ARG A 120 -16.99 6.76 -16.51
C ARG A 120 -18.07 6.33 -15.51
N SER A 121 -18.69 5.17 -15.73
CA SER A 121 -19.74 4.65 -14.83
C SER A 121 -19.22 4.40 -13.42
N GLU A 122 -17.99 3.89 -13.29
CA GLU A 122 -17.35 3.63 -12.00
C GLU A 122 -16.95 4.94 -11.31
N VAL A 123 -16.39 5.90 -12.05
CA VAL A 123 -16.09 7.24 -11.53
C VAL A 123 -17.38 7.90 -11.00
N GLU A 124 -18.46 7.89 -11.78
CA GLU A 124 -19.76 8.42 -11.36
C GLU A 124 -20.34 7.68 -10.14
N PHE A 125 -20.17 6.35 -10.07
CA PHE A 125 -20.57 5.56 -8.90
C PHE A 125 -19.79 5.98 -7.64
N GLN A 126 -18.47 6.08 -7.71
CA GLN A 126 -17.62 6.51 -6.59
C GLN A 126 -17.92 7.96 -6.19
N MET A 127 -18.19 8.85 -7.16
CA MET A 127 -18.61 10.22 -6.87
C MET A 127 -19.96 10.28 -6.13
N ARG A 128 -20.92 9.40 -6.43
CA ARG A 128 -22.16 9.30 -5.66
C ARG A 128 -21.93 8.71 -4.27
N LYS A 129 -21.08 7.67 -4.17
CA LYS A 129 -20.68 7.06 -2.89
C LYS A 129 -20.07 8.09 -1.94
N ARG A 130 -19.42 9.14 -2.46
CA ARG A 130 -18.89 10.24 -1.67
C ARG A 130 -19.94 10.90 -0.76
N LEU A 131 -21.21 10.98 -1.17
CA LEU A 131 -22.29 11.53 -0.34
C LEU A 131 -22.57 10.67 0.89
N LEU A 132 -22.43 9.35 0.77
CA LEU A 132 -22.51 8.42 1.89
C LEU A 132 -21.33 8.63 2.86
N GLU A 133 -20.10 8.69 2.36
CA GLU A 133 -18.92 8.87 3.21
C GLU A 133 -18.92 10.24 3.93
N LEU A 134 -19.46 11.27 3.26
CA LEU A 134 -19.64 12.60 3.84
C LEU A 134 -20.62 12.63 5.01
N SER A 135 -21.65 11.79 5.03
CA SER A 135 -22.66 11.84 6.10
C SER A 135 -22.06 11.47 7.46
N SER A 136 -21.22 10.43 7.49
CA SER A 136 -20.52 9.98 8.70
C SER A 136 -19.56 11.04 9.23
N THR A 137 -18.66 11.55 8.37
CA THR A 137 -17.66 12.55 8.75
C THR A 137 -18.30 13.90 9.15
N THR A 138 -19.42 14.26 8.50
CA THR A 138 -20.18 15.47 8.86
C THR A 138 -20.84 15.35 10.22
N GLU A 139 -21.46 14.21 10.54
CA GLU A 139 -22.09 14.00 11.86
C GLU A 139 -21.03 13.97 12.97
N ILE A 140 -19.90 13.28 12.77
CA ILE A 140 -18.77 13.28 13.71
C ILE A 140 -18.26 14.70 13.94
N ALA A 141 -18.08 15.48 12.86
CA ALA A 141 -17.61 16.85 12.94
C ALA A 141 -18.61 17.80 13.59
N ALA A 142 -19.92 17.60 13.39
CA ALA A 142 -20.97 18.41 13.99
C ALA A 142 -20.99 18.27 15.52
N ARG A 143 -20.64 17.07 16.02
CA ARG A 143 -20.54 16.78 17.45
C ARG A 143 -19.17 17.11 18.06
N ASN A 144 -18.20 17.54 17.25
CA ASN A 144 -16.83 17.86 17.68
C ASN A 144 -16.13 16.69 18.40
N ILE A 145 -16.41 15.44 18.01
CA ILE A 145 -15.92 14.24 18.71
C ILE A 145 -14.40 14.20 18.85
N PHE A 146 -13.66 14.68 17.84
CA PHE A 146 -12.19 14.71 17.88
C PHE A 146 -11.60 16.03 18.38
N LYS A 147 -12.42 17.02 18.77
CA LYS A 147 -11.91 18.34 19.13
C LYS A 147 -11.06 18.28 20.40
N GLY A 148 -9.86 18.83 20.35
CA GLY A 148 -8.92 18.88 21.48
C GLY A 148 -8.08 17.61 21.67
N VAL A 149 -8.31 16.57 20.86
CA VAL A 149 -7.46 15.38 20.87
C VAL A 149 -6.08 15.75 20.32
N LYS A 150 -5.04 15.42 21.10
CA LYS A 150 -3.64 15.73 20.78
C LYS A 150 -3.00 14.69 19.89
N HIS A 151 -2.03 15.11 19.08
CA HIS A 151 -1.20 14.17 18.30
C HIS A 151 -0.42 13.21 19.18
N SER A 152 -0.03 13.61 20.40
CA SER A 152 0.60 12.71 21.37
C SER A 152 -0.35 11.61 21.85
N GLN A 153 -1.64 11.92 22.01
CA GLN A 153 -2.68 10.95 22.39
C GLN A 153 -2.92 9.93 21.28
N VAL A 154 -2.79 10.33 20.02
CA VAL A 154 -2.82 9.39 18.87
C VAL A 154 -1.71 8.33 19.00
N ARG A 155 -0.48 8.76 19.31
CA ARG A 155 0.66 7.85 19.49
C ARG A 155 0.46 6.94 20.70
N GLU A 156 0.06 7.52 21.83
CA GLU A 156 -0.25 6.79 23.05
C GLU A 156 -1.34 5.72 22.84
N PHE A 157 -2.37 6.04 22.06
CA PHE A 157 -3.43 5.11 21.70
C PHE A 157 -2.89 3.91 20.92
N VAL A 158 -2.03 4.13 19.93
CA VAL A 158 -1.40 3.01 19.18
C VAL A 158 -0.48 2.18 20.08
N ASP A 159 0.39 2.83 20.85
CA ASP A 159 1.44 2.14 21.60
C ASP A 159 0.87 1.35 22.78
N LEU A 160 -0.07 1.94 23.53
CA LEU A 160 -0.59 1.33 24.75
C LEU A 160 -1.85 0.49 24.51
N HIS A 161 -2.77 0.98 23.67
CA HIS A 161 -4.10 0.38 23.55
C HIS A 161 -4.18 -0.62 22.39
N LEU A 162 -3.33 -0.46 21.37
CA LEU A 162 -3.28 -1.36 20.22
C LEU A 162 -2.08 -2.31 20.26
N GLN A 163 -1.35 -2.40 21.38
CA GLN A 163 -0.16 -3.26 21.52
C GLN A 163 0.97 -2.90 20.53
N GLY A 164 1.06 -1.62 20.16
CA GLY A 164 2.07 -1.08 19.25
C GLY A 164 1.76 -1.28 17.77
N SER A 165 2.43 -0.49 16.92
CA SER A 165 2.22 -0.45 15.47
C SER A 165 2.36 -1.80 14.78
N SER A 166 3.25 -2.69 15.26
CA SER A 166 3.46 -4.02 14.68
C SER A 166 2.22 -4.92 14.71
N SER A 167 1.30 -4.70 15.65
CA SER A 167 0.06 -5.49 15.74
C SER A 167 -0.94 -5.17 14.62
N LEU A 168 -0.82 -3.98 14.01
CA LEU A 168 -1.70 -3.48 12.96
C LEU A 168 -1.16 -3.75 11.57
N LEU A 169 0.16 -3.89 11.41
CA LEU A 169 0.77 -4.07 10.10
C LEU A 169 0.48 -5.46 9.52
N ARG A 170 0.30 -5.50 8.20
CA ARG A 170 0.18 -6.75 7.44
C ARG A 170 1.56 -7.41 7.34
N PRO A 171 1.67 -8.75 7.53
CA PRO A 171 2.95 -9.44 7.42
C PRO A 171 3.68 -9.17 6.09
N GLY A 172 5.00 -8.99 6.16
CA GLY A 172 5.86 -8.70 5.01
C GLY A 172 5.97 -7.21 4.65
N PHE A 173 5.14 -6.33 5.22
CA PHE A 173 5.16 -4.91 4.88
C PHE A 173 6.46 -4.21 5.30
N ASN A 174 6.97 -4.50 6.50
CA ASN A 174 8.19 -3.86 7.01
C ASN A 174 9.41 -4.22 6.16
N GLU A 175 9.50 -5.47 5.72
CA GLU A 175 10.53 -5.95 4.80
C GLU A 175 10.42 -5.22 3.46
N PHE A 176 9.21 -5.12 2.90
CA PHE A 176 8.98 -4.44 1.63
C PHE A 176 9.32 -2.95 1.69
N ILE A 177 8.80 -2.21 2.67
CA ILE A 177 8.99 -0.76 2.74
C ILE A 177 10.45 -0.37 2.96
N SER A 178 11.25 -1.23 3.60
CA SER A 178 12.69 -1.00 3.78
C SER A 178 13.48 -0.91 2.47
N LEU A 179 12.91 -1.39 1.36
CA LEU A 179 13.48 -1.33 0.02
C LEU A 179 13.19 -0.01 -0.70
N ILE A 180 12.26 0.79 -0.18
CA ILE A 180 11.75 2.00 -0.83
C ILE A 180 12.20 3.22 -0.01
N PRO A 181 12.85 4.22 -0.62
CA PRO A 181 13.13 5.47 0.07
C PRO A 181 11.85 6.11 0.61
N ARG A 182 11.85 6.62 1.84
CA ARG A 182 10.68 7.24 2.49
C ARG A 182 9.97 8.32 1.68
N SER A 183 10.72 9.02 0.80
CA SER A 183 10.21 10.09 -0.06
C SER A 183 9.60 9.58 -1.37
N GLN A 184 9.64 8.27 -1.60
CA GLN A 184 9.12 7.58 -2.79
C GLN A 184 7.98 6.61 -2.43
N PHE A 185 7.65 6.49 -1.15
CA PHE A 185 6.51 5.73 -0.67
C PHE A 185 5.39 6.70 -0.27
N HIS A 186 4.31 6.68 -1.03
CA HIS A 186 3.13 7.50 -0.82
C HIS A 186 1.97 6.67 -0.30
N VAL A 187 1.22 7.25 0.64
CA VAL A 187 -0.03 6.68 1.14
C VAL A 187 -1.20 7.50 0.63
N VAL A 188 -2.20 6.84 0.05
CA VAL A 188 -3.44 7.45 -0.43
C VAL A 188 -4.62 6.69 0.17
N SER A 189 -5.15 7.20 1.27
CA SER A 189 -6.13 6.48 2.10
C SER A 189 -7.37 7.30 2.42
N VAL A 190 -8.50 6.64 2.65
CA VAL A 190 -9.72 7.30 3.16
C VAL A 190 -9.71 7.47 4.69
N ASN A 191 -8.68 6.97 5.38
CA ASN A 191 -8.49 7.11 6.82
C ASN A 191 -8.35 8.60 7.23
N TRP A 192 -8.46 8.87 8.52
CA TRP A 192 -8.76 10.20 9.04
C TRP A 192 -7.59 10.93 9.68
N SER A 193 -6.42 10.30 9.83
CA SER A 193 -5.29 10.96 10.51
C SER A 193 -3.97 10.61 9.85
N SER A 194 -3.29 11.64 9.34
CA SER A 194 -1.92 11.53 8.84
C SER A 194 -0.92 11.12 9.94
N GLU A 195 -1.14 11.59 11.16
CA GLU A 195 -0.34 11.32 12.35
C GLU A 195 -0.48 9.85 12.76
N PHE A 196 -1.70 9.31 12.72
CA PHE A 196 -1.97 7.89 12.97
C PHE A 196 -1.29 7.01 11.91
N ILE A 197 -1.48 7.31 10.62
CA ILE A 197 -0.85 6.56 9.53
C ILE A 197 0.68 6.59 9.67
N GLY A 198 1.25 7.78 9.88
CA GLY A 198 2.70 7.97 10.02
C GLY A 198 3.28 7.21 11.21
N HIS A 199 2.58 7.18 12.35
CA HIS A 199 3.00 6.44 13.53
C HIS A 199 2.88 4.91 13.36
N VAL A 200 1.83 4.43 12.68
CA VAL A 200 1.65 3.01 12.39
C VAL A 200 2.70 2.49 11.40
N ILE A 201 3.00 3.25 10.34
CA ILE A 201 4.05 2.88 9.36
C ILE A 201 5.46 3.08 9.94
N GLY A 202 5.59 4.01 10.87
CA GLY A 202 6.84 4.47 11.43
C GLY A 202 7.37 5.67 10.66
N GLU A 203 7.57 6.79 11.38
CA GLU A 203 7.96 8.09 10.82
C GLU A 203 9.30 8.09 10.07
N ARG A 204 10.11 7.03 10.19
CA ARG A 204 11.36 6.85 9.44
C ARG A 204 11.14 6.27 8.04
N ASN A 205 10.03 5.57 7.83
CA ASN A 205 9.72 4.81 6.63
C ASN A 205 8.86 5.59 5.62
N VAL A 206 8.19 6.65 6.06
CA VAL A 206 7.33 7.49 5.20
C VAL A 206 7.49 8.96 5.55
N ASP A 207 7.60 9.81 4.53
CA ASP A 207 7.55 11.25 4.71
C ASP A 207 6.12 11.72 5.02
N PRO A 208 5.89 12.63 6.00
CA PRO A 208 4.56 13.17 6.27
C PRO A 208 3.89 13.79 5.02
N ASP A 209 4.66 14.47 4.18
CA ASP A 209 4.17 15.06 2.92
C ASP A 209 3.79 14.01 1.85
N CYS A 210 4.15 12.74 2.08
CA CYS A 210 3.78 11.62 1.23
C CYS A 210 2.52 10.90 1.72
N ILE A 211 1.88 11.37 2.80
CA ILE A 211 0.61 10.82 3.30
C ILE A 211 -0.54 11.74 2.88
N SER A 212 -1.42 11.22 2.03
CA SER A 212 -2.68 11.86 1.64
C SER A 212 -3.86 11.08 2.20
N CYS A 213 -4.65 11.70 3.08
CA CYS A 213 -5.79 11.06 3.70
C CYS A 213 -7.00 12.01 3.87
N ASN A 214 -8.14 11.51 4.36
CA ASN A 214 -9.28 12.35 4.76
C ASN A 214 -9.01 13.07 6.08
N ASN A 215 -7.95 13.87 6.11
CA ASN A 215 -7.32 14.26 7.37
C ASN A 215 -8.26 15.04 8.31
N LEU A 216 -8.17 14.75 9.60
CA LEU A 216 -8.62 15.62 10.67
C LEU A 216 -7.76 16.88 10.64
N ILE A 217 -8.40 18.04 10.69
CA ILE A 217 -7.72 19.32 10.60
C ILE A 217 -7.12 19.64 11.97
N SER A 218 -5.81 19.84 12.00
CA SER A 218 -5.05 20.19 13.20
C SER A 218 -4.87 21.71 13.32
N GLN A 219 -4.87 22.21 14.56
CA GLN A 219 -4.42 23.55 14.91
C GLN A 219 -3.35 23.41 16.00
N GLY A 220 -2.08 23.57 15.62
CA GLY A 220 -0.97 23.19 16.50
C GLY A 220 -0.89 21.68 16.64
N ASP A 221 -0.82 21.18 17.87
CA ASP A 221 -0.72 19.77 18.22
C ASP A 221 -2.07 19.09 18.51
N GLU A 222 -3.19 19.80 18.29
CA GLU A 222 -4.55 19.35 18.60
C GLU A 222 -5.44 19.32 17.36
N TYR A 223 -6.35 18.35 17.29
CA TYR A 223 -7.40 18.33 16.28
C TYR A 223 -8.50 19.34 16.58
N THR A 224 -8.98 20.01 15.53
CA THR A 224 -10.11 20.95 15.58
C THR A 224 -11.48 20.26 15.65
N GLY A 225 -11.51 18.94 15.43
CA GLY A 225 -12.73 18.15 15.28
C GLY A 225 -13.38 18.24 13.88
N LYS A 226 -12.73 18.90 12.90
CA LYS A 226 -13.20 19.00 11.52
C LYS A 226 -12.36 18.12 10.59
N PHE A 227 -12.94 17.68 9.48
CA PHE A 227 -12.27 16.88 8.45
C PHE A 227 -12.03 17.74 7.21
N THR A 228 -10.96 17.44 6.47
CA THR A 228 -10.73 18.03 5.16
C THR A 228 -11.79 17.63 4.15
N ASN A 229 -12.36 16.41 4.29
CA ASN A 229 -13.27 15.81 3.32
C ASN A 229 -12.68 15.73 1.91
N ALA A 230 -11.36 15.79 1.77
CA ALA A 230 -10.69 15.87 0.48
C ALA A 230 -10.47 14.51 -0.19
N LEU A 231 -10.57 13.40 0.54
CA LEU A 231 -10.26 12.06 0.03
C LEU A 231 -11.17 11.01 0.66
N LEU A 232 -12.32 10.72 0.03
CA LEU A 232 -13.34 9.85 0.64
C LEU A 232 -13.61 8.58 -0.15
N THR A 233 -13.28 8.55 -1.45
CA THR A 233 -13.67 7.47 -2.36
C THR A 233 -12.58 7.18 -3.38
N GLY A 234 -12.76 6.13 -4.19
CA GLY A 234 -11.83 5.82 -5.28
C GLY A 234 -11.72 6.93 -6.33
N SER A 235 -12.79 7.71 -6.54
CA SER A 235 -12.76 8.88 -7.43
C SER A 235 -11.84 9.98 -6.92
N ASP A 236 -11.74 10.15 -5.60
CA ASP A 236 -10.79 11.08 -5.01
C ASP A 236 -9.35 10.53 -5.08
N LYS A 237 -9.16 9.21 -4.89
CA LYS A 237 -7.85 8.57 -4.98
C LYS A 237 -7.19 8.82 -6.34
N ILE A 238 -7.91 8.66 -7.46
CA ILE A 238 -7.35 8.91 -8.79
C ILE A 238 -6.92 10.36 -9.05
N ARG A 239 -7.58 11.33 -8.42
CA ARG A 239 -7.14 12.73 -8.46
C ARG A 239 -5.81 12.89 -7.71
N VAL A 240 -5.72 12.35 -6.50
CA VAL A 240 -4.50 12.40 -5.68
C VAL A 240 -3.33 11.67 -6.35
N ILE A 241 -3.56 10.49 -6.92
CA ILE A 241 -2.58 9.75 -7.73
C ILE A 241 -2.07 10.62 -8.87
N GLY A 242 -2.96 11.25 -9.63
CA GLY A 242 -2.58 12.16 -10.71
C GLY A 242 -1.71 13.33 -10.23
N ASP A 243 -2.00 13.89 -9.06
CA ASP A 243 -1.21 14.99 -8.49
C ASP A 243 0.17 14.54 -7.98
N ILE A 244 0.28 13.32 -7.43
CA ILE A 244 1.57 12.70 -7.06
C ILE A 244 2.42 12.50 -8.33
N LEU A 245 1.84 11.90 -9.38
CA LEU A 245 2.56 11.61 -10.63
C LEU A 245 3.02 12.88 -11.34
N LYS A 246 2.26 13.97 -11.29
CA LYS A 246 2.68 15.27 -11.86
C LYS A 246 3.88 15.90 -11.15
N LYS A 247 4.07 15.60 -9.86
CA LYS A 247 5.20 16.10 -9.06
C LYS A 247 6.47 15.28 -9.24
N CYS A 248 6.36 14.08 -9.82
CA CYS A 248 7.51 13.23 -10.08
C CYS A 248 8.45 13.90 -11.10
N ASP A 249 9.75 13.79 -10.86
CA ASP A 249 10.76 14.33 -11.77
C ASP A 249 10.68 13.62 -13.13
N LYS A 250 10.26 14.36 -14.15
CA LYS A 250 10.14 13.85 -15.53
C LYS A 250 11.48 13.46 -16.15
N GLN A 251 12.60 13.88 -15.58
CA GLN A 251 13.94 13.52 -16.04
C GLN A 251 14.41 12.18 -15.46
N THR A 252 13.78 11.69 -14.40
CA THR A 252 14.09 10.42 -13.78
C THR A 252 13.08 9.37 -14.22
N GLU A 253 13.56 8.26 -14.78
CA GLU A 253 12.72 7.12 -15.12
C GLU A 253 12.38 6.33 -13.85
N TYR A 254 11.10 6.32 -13.47
CA TYR A 254 10.59 5.59 -12.32
C TYR A 254 9.67 4.46 -12.74
N CYS A 255 9.76 3.34 -12.04
CA CYS A 255 8.74 2.31 -12.06
C CYS A 255 7.67 2.64 -11.03
N THR A 256 6.50 3.07 -11.50
CA THR A 256 5.39 3.55 -10.68
C THR A 256 4.40 2.44 -10.37
N TRP A 257 3.92 2.39 -9.13
CA TRP A 257 3.03 1.35 -8.61
C TRP A 257 1.86 1.97 -7.86
N TYR A 258 0.67 1.37 -7.99
CA TYR A 258 -0.45 1.58 -7.09
C TYR A 258 -0.85 0.25 -6.48
N ILE A 259 -0.97 0.19 -5.15
CA ILE A 259 -1.28 -1.01 -4.39
C ILE A 259 -2.55 -0.72 -3.57
N GLY A 260 -3.53 -1.59 -3.68
CA GLY A 260 -4.74 -1.53 -2.87
C GLY A 260 -5.38 -2.91 -2.73
N ASP A 261 -6.50 -2.98 -2.03
CA ASP A 261 -7.15 -4.26 -1.72
C ASP A 261 -8.68 -4.19 -1.82
N SER A 262 -9.26 -3.04 -2.15
CA SER A 262 -10.69 -2.80 -2.02
C SER A 262 -11.37 -2.28 -3.29
N ASP A 263 -12.70 -2.18 -3.20
CA ASP A 263 -13.57 -1.47 -4.16
C ASP A 263 -13.07 -0.03 -4.44
N THR A 264 -12.57 0.67 -3.43
CA THR A 264 -12.11 2.05 -3.59
C THR A 264 -10.78 2.17 -4.32
N ASP A 265 -10.09 1.05 -4.52
CA ASP A 265 -8.77 1.00 -5.15
C ASP A 265 -8.82 0.63 -6.63
N LEU A 266 -9.95 0.13 -7.12
CA LEU A 266 -10.07 -0.38 -8.48
C LEU A 266 -9.67 0.66 -9.53
N LEU A 267 -10.12 1.91 -9.37
CA LEU A 267 -9.73 3.00 -10.28
C LEU A 267 -8.24 3.33 -10.19
N GLY A 268 -7.62 3.20 -9.01
CA GLY A 268 -6.17 3.38 -8.83
C GLY A 268 -5.36 2.25 -9.48
N VAL A 269 -5.78 0.99 -9.28
CA VAL A 269 -5.17 -0.19 -9.89
C VAL A 269 -5.25 -0.12 -11.43
N LEU A 270 -6.37 0.35 -11.96
CA LEU A 270 -6.60 0.49 -13.40
C LEU A 270 -5.98 1.75 -14.01
N TYR A 271 -5.36 2.64 -13.21
CA TYR A 271 -4.80 3.89 -13.70
C TYR A 271 -3.70 3.63 -14.76
N PRO A 272 -3.67 4.31 -15.91
CA PRO A 272 -2.92 3.85 -17.09
C PRO A 272 -1.39 3.75 -16.88
N ASN A 273 -0.78 4.78 -16.30
CA ASN A 273 0.68 4.97 -16.27
C ASN A 273 1.41 4.37 -15.06
N LEU A 274 0.87 3.30 -14.47
CA LEU A 274 1.48 2.64 -13.33
C LEU A 274 1.18 1.14 -13.34
N HIS A 275 1.98 0.32 -12.66
CA HIS A 275 1.58 -1.05 -12.38
C HIS A 275 0.52 -1.04 -11.27
N GLY A 276 -0.63 -1.66 -11.54
CA GLY A 276 -1.70 -1.79 -10.56
C GLY A 276 -1.59 -3.11 -9.81
N VAL A 277 -1.74 -3.10 -8.49
CA VAL A 277 -1.67 -4.29 -7.65
C VAL A 277 -2.92 -4.40 -6.78
N LEU A 278 -3.60 -5.53 -6.87
CA LEU A 278 -4.56 -5.97 -5.87
C LEU A 278 -3.90 -6.93 -4.88
N LEU A 279 -3.74 -6.49 -3.63
CA LEU A 279 -3.10 -7.26 -2.57
C LEU A 279 -4.13 -8.12 -1.81
N LEU A 280 -4.54 -9.22 -2.42
CA LEU A 280 -5.62 -10.08 -1.97
C LEU A 280 -5.12 -11.50 -1.69
N ASN A 281 -5.25 -11.95 -0.43
CA ASN A 281 -4.95 -13.33 -0.08
C ASN A 281 -6.25 -14.18 -0.13
N PRO A 282 -6.41 -15.09 -1.09
CA PRO A 282 -7.61 -15.92 -1.22
C PRO A 282 -7.81 -16.88 -0.04
N HIS A 283 -6.76 -17.21 0.72
CA HIS A 283 -6.87 -18.04 1.92
C HIS A 283 -7.35 -17.26 3.14
N SER A 284 -7.04 -15.96 3.21
CA SER A 284 -7.47 -15.10 4.32
C SER A 284 -8.92 -14.65 4.16
N ASP A 285 -9.30 -14.26 2.94
CA ASP A 285 -10.68 -13.86 2.63
C ASP A 285 -11.04 -14.21 1.17
N SER A 286 -11.49 -15.45 0.97
CA SER A 286 -11.88 -15.96 -0.35
C SER A 286 -13.06 -15.19 -0.94
N LYS A 287 -14.00 -14.74 -0.09
CA LYS A 287 -15.19 -14.00 -0.53
C LYS A 287 -14.79 -12.64 -1.09
N LYS A 288 -13.95 -11.89 -0.38
CA LYS A 288 -13.42 -10.61 -0.87
C LYS A 288 -12.57 -10.81 -2.12
N PHE A 289 -11.74 -11.85 -2.16
CA PHE A 289 -10.93 -12.18 -3.33
C PHE A 289 -11.80 -12.34 -4.60
N TYR A 290 -12.79 -13.25 -4.60
CA TYR A 290 -13.61 -13.49 -5.80
C TYR A 290 -14.53 -12.31 -6.14
N LYS A 291 -15.06 -11.62 -5.12
CA LYS A 291 -15.87 -10.42 -5.34
C LYS A 291 -15.08 -9.35 -6.10
N ILE A 292 -13.83 -9.09 -5.72
CA ILE A 292 -13.04 -8.03 -6.34
C ILE A 292 -12.48 -8.47 -7.69
N THR A 293 -11.90 -9.67 -7.78
CA THR A 293 -11.21 -10.14 -9.00
C THR A 293 -12.18 -10.57 -10.09
N VAL A 294 -13.21 -11.34 -9.75
CA VAL A 294 -14.15 -11.92 -10.72
C VAL A 294 -15.37 -11.04 -10.89
N GLU A 295 -16.11 -10.73 -9.82
CA GLU A 295 -17.39 -10.02 -9.95
C GLU A 295 -17.22 -8.54 -10.34
N MET A 296 -16.23 -7.84 -9.74
CA MET A 296 -16.01 -6.42 -9.98
C MET A 296 -15.08 -6.15 -11.16
N LEU A 297 -13.88 -6.73 -11.18
CA LEU A 297 -12.94 -6.53 -12.29
C LEU A 297 -13.36 -7.27 -13.55
N GLY A 298 -13.86 -8.50 -13.43
CA GLY A 298 -14.19 -9.34 -14.58
C GLY A 298 -13.04 -10.22 -15.06
N LEU A 299 -12.11 -10.58 -14.17
CA LEU A 299 -11.06 -11.54 -14.50
C LEU A 299 -11.67 -12.95 -14.68
N PRO A 300 -11.12 -13.79 -15.58
CA PRO A 300 -11.66 -15.11 -15.85
C PRO A 300 -11.71 -15.97 -14.57
N GLN A 301 -12.90 -16.46 -14.22
CA GLN A 301 -13.11 -17.21 -12.98
C GLN A 301 -12.16 -18.42 -12.87
N GLN A 302 -12.02 -19.20 -13.94
CA GLN A 302 -11.15 -20.39 -13.95
C GLN A 302 -9.67 -20.04 -13.70
N GLU A 303 -9.19 -18.91 -14.23
CA GLU A 303 -7.82 -18.44 -13.99
C GLU A 303 -7.64 -17.99 -12.54
N MET A 304 -8.62 -17.27 -11.98
CA MET A 304 -8.57 -16.81 -10.59
C MET A 304 -8.70 -17.96 -9.60
N GLU A 305 -9.50 -18.99 -9.91
CA GLU A 305 -9.55 -20.23 -9.14
C GLU A 305 -8.22 -20.98 -9.19
N SER A 306 -7.61 -21.11 -10.37
CA SER A 306 -6.29 -21.73 -10.52
C SER A 306 -5.23 -20.98 -9.71
N PHE A 307 -5.19 -19.65 -9.82
CA PHE A 307 -4.25 -18.82 -9.05
C PHE A 307 -4.50 -18.91 -7.54
N ALA A 308 -5.77 -18.93 -7.12
CA ALA A 308 -6.13 -19.00 -5.70
C ALA A 308 -5.62 -20.28 -5.02
N HIS A 309 -5.61 -21.40 -5.73
CA HIS A 309 -5.14 -22.69 -5.22
C HIS A 309 -3.71 -23.04 -5.65
N GLY A 310 -3.14 -22.28 -6.59
CA GLY A 310 -1.79 -22.48 -7.12
C GLY A 310 -0.68 -22.00 -6.19
N PRO A 311 0.57 -22.46 -6.41
CA PRO A 311 1.73 -22.06 -5.61
C PRO A 311 2.22 -20.65 -5.94
N GLU A 312 1.77 -20.03 -7.03
CA GLU A 312 2.22 -18.72 -7.47
C GLU A 312 1.81 -17.63 -6.47
N GLY A 313 2.74 -16.75 -6.12
CA GLY A 313 2.50 -15.62 -5.22
C GLY A 313 1.76 -14.44 -5.87
N TRP A 314 1.86 -14.32 -7.19
CA TRP A 314 1.26 -13.26 -7.97
C TRP A 314 0.84 -13.74 -9.36
N HIS A 315 -0.10 -13.03 -9.97
CA HIS A 315 -0.60 -13.30 -11.31
C HIS A 315 -0.75 -11.99 -12.10
N LYS A 316 -0.31 -11.99 -13.36
CA LYS A 316 -0.40 -10.84 -14.28
C LYS A 316 -1.71 -10.94 -15.07
N CYS A 317 -2.63 -9.99 -14.86
CA CYS A 317 -4.01 -10.11 -15.28
C CYS A 317 -4.37 -9.31 -16.54
N TYR A 318 -3.82 -8.11 -16.67
CA TYR A 318 -4.25 -7.17 -17.71
C TYR A 318 -3.12 -6.24 -18.12
N GLU A 319 -3.01 -5.93 -19.42
CA GLU A 319 -2.02 -5.00 -19.96
C GLU A 319 -2.61 -3.60 -20.16
N LYS A 320 -1.81 -2.60 -19.84
CA LYS A 320 -2.10 -1.17 -19.95
C LYS A 320 -1.02 -0.52 -20.82
N GLU A 321 -1.27 0.72 -21.24
CA GLU A 321 -0.34 1.50 -22.05
C GLU A 321 1.07 1.53 -21.44
N GLY A 322 2.10 1.52 -22.28
CA GLY A 322 3.49 1.60 -21.85
C GLY A 322 4.00 0.34 -21.12
N GLN A 323 3.50 -0.86 -21.48
CA GLN A 323 3.88 -2.13 -20.85
C GLN A 323 3.66 -2.12 -19.33
N LYS A 324 2.59 -1.45 -18.90
CA LYS A 324 2.13 -1.49 -17.52
C LYS A 324 1.11 -2.61 -17.38
N PHE A 325 0.99 -3.16 -16.18
CA PHE A 325 0.12 -4.31 -15.96
C PHE A 325 -0.68 -4.18 -14.67
N VAL A 326 -1.81 -4.86 -14.64
CA VAL A 326 -2.55 -5.17 -13.41
C VAL A 326 -2.11 -6.53 -12.91
N TYR A 327 -1.81 -6.62 -11.62
CA TYR A 327 -1.45 -7.85 -10.93
C TYR A 327 -2.41 -8.12 -9.78
N VAL A 328 -2.66 -9.40 -9.51
CA VAL A 328 -3.20 -9.86 -8.22
C VAL A 328 -2.06 -10.53 -7.47
N VAL A 329 -1.87 -10.16 -6.20
CA VAL A 329 -0.74 -10.57 -5.37
C VAL A 329 -1.22 -11.01 -4.00
N LYS A 330 -0.71 -12.15 -3.49
CA LYS A 330 -1.20 -12.76 -2.24
C LYS A 330 -0.64 -12.08 -0.99
N SER A 331 0.60 -11.60 -1.02
CA SER A 331 1.28 -11.00 0.14
C SER A 331 2.30 -9.93 -0.24
N TRP A 332 2.72 -9.12 0.75
CA TRP A 332 3.83 -8.15 0.56
C TRP A 332 5.14 -8.85 0.17
N HIS A 333 5.39 -10.06 0.65
CA HIS A 333 6.55 -10.86 0.26
C HIS A 333 6.49 -11.25 -1.24
N ASP A 334 5.31 -11.66 -1.72
CA ASP A 334 5.12 -11.97 -3.14
C ASP A 334 5.26 -10.73 -4.03
N LEU A 335 4.83 -9.57 -3.53
CA LEU A 335 5.04 -8.29 -4.21
C LEU A 335 6.53 -7.93 -4.30
N GLN A 336 7.29 -8.14 -3.23
CA GLN A 336 8.74 -7.96 -3.25
C GLN A 336 9.40 -8.85 -4.32
N ASN A 337 8.97 -10.11 -4.42
CA ASN A 337 9.48 -11.03 -5.45
C ASN A 337 9.11 -10.56 -6.87
N LEU A 338 7.92 -10.00 -7.05
CA LEU A 338 7.51 -9.38 -8.32
C LEU A 338 8.40 -8.18 -8.68
N PHE A 339 8.74 -7.31 -7.72
CA PHE A 339 9.63 -6.16 -7.96
C PHE A 339 10.99 -6.61 -8.49
N VAL A 340 11.59 -7.63 -7.89
CA VAL A 340 12.87 -8.21 -8.34
C VAL A 340 12.77 -8.80 -9.75
N THR A 341 11.64 -9.44 -10.06
CA THR A 341 11.39 -10.04 -11.38
C THR A 341 11.33 -8.97 -12.48
N ILE A 342 10.61 -7.86 -12.25
CA ILE A 342 10.52 -6.76 -13.22
C ILE A 342 11.85 -6.04 -13.37
N GLN A 343 12.63 -5.86 -12.29
CA GLN A 343 13.97 -5.25 -12.38
C GLN A 343 14.97 -6.08 -13.20
N SER A 344 14.75 -7.39 -13.31
CA SER A 344 15.65 -8.32 -14.01
C SER A 344 15.25 -8.58 -15.47
N SER A 345 14.07 -8.10 -15.88
CA SER A 345 13.52 -8.23 -17.24
C SER A 345 13.83 -6.99 -18.05
#